data_AF-A0A353R8A8-F1
#
_entry.id   AF-A0A353R8A8-F1
#
_cell.length_a   1.000
_cell.length_b   1.000
_cell.length_c   1.000
_cell.angle_alpha   90.00
_cell.angle_beta   90.00
_cell.angle_gamma   90.00
#
_symmetry.space_group_name_H-M   'P 1'
#
loop_
_entity.id
_entity.type
_entity.pdbx_description
1 polymer ?
#
loop_
_entity_poly.entity_id
_entity_poly.type
_entity_poly.pdbx_seq_one_letter_code
_entity_poly.pdbx_strand_id
1 'polypeptide(L)'
;TGKVSDNNGAPLMGVYVLVQGTSRGVSTDIDGTYAINAPADGTLMFSFMGFENVAEQINRRSIIDVSMTVSSVALEELVVTALGIKKDRKALGFSVTEVGAEELLKNKQTNVINSLAGKVAGVNVTQSGGSAGSGSTIIIRGGNSASEGRDNQPLFVVDGIIY
;
A
#
# COMPACT_ATOMS: atom_id res chain seq x y z
N THR A 1 -18.27 28.38 3.85
CA THR A 1 -18.25 28.34 2.37
C THR A 1 -16.85 28.70 1.91
N GLY A 2 -16.55 28.56 0.63
CA GLY A 2 -15.27 29.02 0.09
C GLY A 2 -15.07 28.54 -1.33
N LYS A 3 -13.87 28.80 -1.86
CA LYS A 3 -13.44 28.39 -3.19
C LYS A 3 -12.14 27.60 -3.13
N VAL A 4 -12.05 26.56 -3.94
CA VAL A 4 -10.83 25.77 -4.12
C VAL A 4 -10.25 26.00 -5.51
N SER A 5 -8.96 26.27 -5.58
CA SER A 5 -8.22 26.47 -6.83
C SER A 5 -6.90 25.68 -6.85
N ASP A 6 -6.30 25.54 -8.03
CA ASP A 6 -4.92 25.05 -8.15
C ASP A 6 -3.90 26.15 -7.78
N ASN A 7 -2.61 25.83 -7.90
CA ASN A 7 -1.50 26.75 -7.70
C ASN A 7 -1.40 27.87 -8.77
N ASN A 8 -2.09 27.71 -9.91
CA ASN A 8 -2.17 28.70 -10.97
C ASN A 8 -3.43 29.59 -10.85
N GLY A 9 -4.28 29.35 -9.85
CA GLY A 9 -5.54 30.06 -9.62
C GLY A 9 -6.73 29.55 -10.43
N ALA A 10 -6.59 28.43 -11.17
CA ALA A 10 -7.69 27.80 -11.87
C ALA A 10 -8.63 27.12 -10.85
N PRO A 11 -9.96 27.28 -10.97
CA PRO A 11 -10.91 26.65 -10.06
C PRO A 11 -10.85 25.11 -10.17
N LEU A 12 -10.95 24.43 -9.04
CA LEU A 12 -10.96 22.96 -8.99
C LEU A 12 -12.37 22.44 -8.71
N MET A 13 -12.97 21.81 -9.72
CA MET A 13 -14.27 21.11 -9.62
C MET A 13 -14.08 19.69 -9.10
N GLY A 14 -14.99 19.23 -8.24
CA GLY A 14 -14.99 17.86 -7.73
C GLY A 14 -13.99 17.59 -6.59
N VAL A 15 -13.41 18.64 -5.99
CA VAL A 15 -12.63 18.52 -4.74
C VAL A 15 -13.57 18.09 -3.64
N TYR A 16 -13.23 17.01 -2.94
CA TYR A 16 -14.00 16.53 -1.80
C TYR A 16 -13.56 17.24 -0.53
N VAL A 17 -14.51 17.93 0.12
CA VAL A 17 -14.33 18.70 1.35
C VAL A 17 -15.02 17.99 2.50
N LEU A 18 -14.27 17.50 3.48
CA LEU A 18 -14.76 16.71 4.61
C LEU A 18 -14.51 17.42 5.94
N VAL A 19 -15.48 17.43 6.85
CA VAL A 19 -15.24 17.81 8.25
C VAL A 19 -14.53 16.66 8.96
N GLN A 20 -13.29 16.88 9.38
CA GLN A 20 -12.43 15.87 9.97
C GLN A 20 -13.09 15.17 11.16
N GLY A 21 -13.00 13.83 11.20
CA GLY A 21 -13.62 13.01 12.26
C GLY A 21 -15.11 12.75 12.08
N THR A 22 -15.71 13.19 10.98
CA THR A 22 -17.13 12.94 10.66
C THR A 22 -17.30 12.39 9.25
N SER A 23 -18.52 11.98 8.89
CA SER A 23 -18.93 11.64 7.52
C SER A 23 -19.55 12.81 6.76
N ARG A 24 -19.55 14.03 7.32
CA ARG A 24 -20.07 15.22 6.64
C ARG A 24 -19.04 15.74 5.65
N GLY A 25 -19.33 15.58 4.37
CA GLY A 25 -18.54 16.16 3.29
C GLY A 25 -19.41 16.63 2.13
N VAL A 26 -18.81 17.47 1.29
CA VAL A 26 -19.41 18.00 0.05
C VAL A 26 -18.34 18.02 -1.04
N SER A 27 -18.75 18.08 -2.30
CA SER A 27 -17.82 18.29 -3.42
C SER A 27 -17.92 19.72 -3.94
N THR A 28 -16.82 20.27 -4.47
CA THR A 28 -16.84 21.58 -5.14
C THR A 28 -17.58 21.54 -6.47
N ASP A 29 -18.26 22.64 -6.80
CA ASP A 29 -18.97 22.85 -8.07
C ASP A 29 -18.00 23.26 -9.21
N ILE A 30 -18.51 23.52 -10.41
CA ILE A 30 -17.76 23.83 -11.63
C ILE A 30 -16.85 25.06 -11.52
N ASP A 31 -17.23 26.01 -10.66
CA ASP A 31 -16.47 27.23 -10.38
C ASP A 31 -15.51 27.09 -9.18
N GLY A 32 -15.39 25.87 -8.64
CA GLY A 32 -14.57 25.53 -7.48
C GLY A 32 -15.19 25.92 -6.13
N THR A 33 -16.44 26.37 -6.10
CA THR A 33 -17.09 26.78 -4.84
C THR A 33 -17.64 25.59 -4.05
N TYR A 34 -17.71 25.74 -2.72
CA TYR A 34 -18.34 24.77 -1.83
C TYR A 34 -19.06 25.44 -0.65
N ALA A 35 -20.07 24.73 -0.13
CA ALA A 35 -20.81 25.10 1.06
C ALA A 35 -20.98 23.89 1.98
N ILE A 36 -20.50 24.00 3.23
CA ILE A 36 -20.56 22.93 4.21
C ILE A 36 -20.84 23.49 5.60
N ASN A 37 -21.66 22.77 6.37
CA ASN A 37 -21.95 23.07 7.77
C ASN A 37 -21.00 22.29 8.68
N ALA A 38 -20.17 23.00 9.45
CA ALA A 38 -19.13 22.44 10.29
C ALA A 38 -19.04 23.17 11.65
N PRO A 39 -18.50 22.53 12.71
CA PRO A 39 -18.19 23.20 13.97
C PRO A 39 -17.23 24.37 13.78
N ALA A 40 -17.36 25.43 14.58
CA ALA A 40 -16.55 26.64 14.43
C ALA A 40 -15.04 26.41 14.68
N ASP A 41 -14.71 25.37 15.42
CA ASP A 41 -13.38 24.89 15.80
C ASP A 41 -12.97 23.60 15.07
N GLY A 42 -13.75 23.18 14.07
CA GLY A 42 -13.44 21.99 13.27
C GLY A 42 -12.30 22.21 12.27
N THR A 43 -11.82 21.12 11.70
CA THR A 43 -10.87 21.11 10.58
C THR A 43 -11.57 20.59 9.32
N LEU A 44 -11.37 21.28 8.20
CA LEU A 44 -11.79 20.83 6.88
C LEU A 44 -10.62 20.12 6.19
N MET A 45 -10.88 18.93 5.66
CA MET A 45 -9.95 18.18 4.83
C MET A 45 -10.36 18.29 3.37
N PHE A 46 -9.45 18.72 2.52
CA PHE A 46 -9.64 18.86 1.08
C PHE A 46 -8.82 17.79 0.39
N SER A 47 -9.50 16.95 -0.41
CA SER A 47 -8.86 15.88 -1.17
C SER A 47 -9.31 15.91 -2.61
N PHE A 48 -8.35 15.80 -3.52
CA PHE A 48 -8.62 15.74 -4.95
C PHE A 48 -7.57 14.87 -5.62
N MET A 49 -7.98 14.06 -6.61
CA MET A 49 -7.10 13.09 -7.24
C MET A 49 -5.95 13.82 -7.95
N GLY A 50 -4.71 13.40 -7.66
CA GLY A 50 -3.51 14.02 -8.21
C GLY A 50 -3.08 15.32 -7.51
N PHE A 51 -3.71 15.69 -6.39
CA PHE A 51 -3.33 16.84 -5.56
C PHE A 51 -2.96 16.39 -4.14
N GLU A 52 -2.14 17.21 -3.47
CA GLU A 52 -1.83 17.01 -2.07
C GLU A 52 -3.08 17.31 -1.21
N ASN A 53 -3.32 16.47 -0.20
CA ASN A 53 -4.42 16.70 0.74
C ASN A 53 -4.10 17.93 1.60
N VAL A 54 -5.08 18.82 1.75
CA VAL A 54 -4.95 20.02 2.58
C VAL A 54 -5.87 19.92 3.78
N ALA A 55 -5.35 20.15 4.97
CA ALA A 55 -6.12 20.23 6.21
C ALA A 55 -6.14 21.69 6.70
N GLU A 56 -7.32 22.30 6.74
CA GLU A 56 -7.48 23.71 7.09
C GLU A 56 -8.41 23.87 8.30
N GLN A 57 -7.91 24.53 9.35
CA GLN A 57 -8.71 24.81 10.54
C GLN A 57 -9.74 25.90 10.26
N ILE A 58 -10.98 25.71 10.70
CA ILE A 58 -12.05 26.70 10.46
C ILE A 58 -11.77 27.99 11.22
N ASN A 59 -11.33 27.90 12.48
CA ASN A 59 -10.97 29.05 13.32
C ASN A 59 -12.04 30.14 13.32
N ARG A 60 -13.32 29.74 13.39
CA ARG A 60 -14.52 30.58 13.36
C ARG A 60 -14.69 31.42 12.08
N ARG A 61 -13.94 31.13 11.01
CA ARG A 61 -14.09 31.77 9.70
C ARG A 61 -15.30 31.21 8.98
N SER A 62 -16.07 32.08 8.33
CA SER A 62 -17.20 31.71 7.47
C SER A 62 -16.80 31.45 6.02
N ILE A 63 -15.68 32.04 5.58
CA ILE A 63 -15.12 31.93 4.23
C ILE A 63 -13.71 31.36 4.34
N ILE A 64 -13.45 30.25 3.64
CA ILE A 64 -12.17 29.54 3.65
C ILE A 64 -11.83 29.16 2.21
N ASP A 65 -10.95 29.95 1.60
CA ASP A 65 -10.42 29.67 0.27
C ASP A 65 -9.13 28.87 0.37
N VAL A 66 -8.96 27.88 -0.51
CA VAL A 66 -7.84 26.93 -0.46
C VAL A 66 -7.22 26.80 -1.85
N SER A 67 -5.89 26.90 -1.93
CA SER A 67 -5.13 26.53 -3.12
C SER A 67 -4.49 25.16 -2.90
N MET A 68 -4.79 24.20 -3.78
CA MET A 68 -4.22 22.86 -3.75
C MET A 68 -3.05 22.75 -4.72
N THR A 69 -2.00 22.06 -4.30
CA THR A 69 -0.82 21.80 -5.14
C THR A 69 -0.91 20.42 -5.75
N VAL A 70 -0.50 20.28 -7.01
CA VAL A 70 -0.41 18.98 -7.68
C VAL A 70 0.57 18.09 -6.91
N SER A 71 0.13 16.88 -6.58
CA SER A 71 0.97 15.88 -5.92
C SER A 71 2.04 15.43 -6.90
N SER A 72 3.31 15.64 -6.54
CA SER A 72 4.46 15.06 -7.26
C SER A 72 4.66 13.58 -6.94
N VAL A 73 3.93 13.07 -5.95
CA VAL A 73 3.98 11.68 -5.50
C VAL A 73 2.98 10.86 -6.32
N ALA A 74 3.52 9.91 -7.09
CA ALA A 74 2.75 8.86 -7.76
C ALA A 74 1.84 8.18 -6.72
N LEU A 75 0.55 8.07 -7.04
CA LEU A 75 -0.51 7.45 -6.24
C LEU A 75 0.03 6.30 -5.37
N GLU A 76 0.32 6.56 -4.09
CA GLU A 76 0.42 5.47 -3.13
C GLU A 76 -1.00 4.95 -2.95
N GLU A 77 -1.28 3.85 -3.65
CA GLU A 77 -2.52 3.11 -3.63
C GLU A 77 -2.91 2.82 -2.18
N LEU A 78 -3.85 3.62 -1.65
CA LEU A 78 -4.44 3.35 -0.35
C LEU A 78 -5.36 2.14 -0.53
N VAL A 79 -4.80 0.94 -0.32
CA VAL A 79 -5.59 -0.28 -0.18
C VAL A 79 -6.50 -0.11 1.04
N VAL A 80 -7.77 0.25 0.78
CA VAL A 80 -8.84 0.21 1.77
C VAL A 80 -9.39 -1.21 1.75
N THR A 81 -8.76 -2.12 2.48
CA THR A 81 -9.43 -3.36 2.84
C THR A 81 -10.50 -3.03 3.88
N ALA A 82 -11.76 -3.15 3.47
CA ALA A 82 -12.91 -3.13 4.35
C ALA A 82 -12.90 -4.37 5.27
N LEU A 83 -11.95 -4.44 6.21
CA LEU A 83 -11.98 -5.24 7.43
C LEU A 83 -10.73 -4.92 8.31
N GLY A 84 -10.76 -3.76 8.97
CA GLY A 84 -10.44 -3.65 10.40
C GLY A 84 -9.01 -3.78 10.97
N ILE A 85 -7.98 -4.30 10.29
CA ILE A 85 -6.62 -4.34 10.89
C ILE A 85 -5.52 -4.13 9.84
N LYS A 86 -5.01 -2.89 9.74
CA LYS A 86 -3.68 -2.64 9.15
C LYS A 86 -2.65 -3.17 10.13
N LYS A 87 -2.20 -4.40 9.95
CA LYS A 87 -1.01 -4.89 10.64
C LYS A 87 0.18 -4.32 9.90
N ASP A 88 0.83 -3.32 10.49
CA ASP A 88 2.14 -2.87 10.03
C ASP A 88 3.04 -4.09 9.82
N ARG A 89 3.58 -4.25 8.61
CA ARG A 89 4.63 -5.26 8.32
C ARG A 89 5.88 -5.07 9.19
N LYS A 90 5.97 -3.97 9.95
CA LYS A 90 7.00 -3.69 10.95
C LYS A 90 6.74 -4.30 12.34
N ALA A 91 5.58 -4.88 12.62
CA ALA A 91 5.21 -5.34 13.96
C ALA A 91 5.04 -6.86 14.09
N LEU A 92 5.83 -7.64 13.35
CA LEU A 92 6.08 -9.03 13.68
C LEU A 92 7.57 -9.15 13.96
N GLY A 93 7.95 -9.72 15.11
CA GLY A 93 9.35 -10.04 15.44
C GLY A 93 9.97 -11.11 14.53
N PHE A 94 9.49 -11.23 13.30
CA PHE A 94 9.89 -12.19 12.29
C PHE A 94 10.12 -11.45 10.97
N SER A 95 11.33 -11.58 10.43
CA SER A 95 11.71 -11.03 9.14
C SER A 95 10.83 -11.62 8.03
N VAL A 96 10.13 -10.75 7.30
CA VAL A 96 9.42 -11.08 6.05
C VAL A 96 10.26 -10.54 4.90
N THR A 97 10.67 -11.42 3.98
CA THR A 97 11.36 -11.02 2.76
C THR A 97 10.42 -11.21 1.59
N GLU A 98 10.23 -10.15 0.82
CA GLU A 98 9.41 -10.14 -0.39
C GLU A 98 10.33 -10.15 -1.61
N VAL A 99 10.04 -11.00 -2.60
CA VAL A 99 10.80 -11.09 -3.86
C VAL A 99 9.85 -10.72 -4.99
N GLY A 100 10.17 -9.63 -5.71
CA GLY A 100 9.38 -9.15 -6.84
C GLY A 100 9.46 -10.07 -8.07
N ALA A 101 8.44 -10.03 -8.91
CA ALA A 101 8.34 -10.88 -10.11
C ALA A 101 9.49 -10.65 -11.09
N GLU A 102 9.96 -9.41 -11.21
CA GLU A 102 11.08 -9.01 -12.06
C GLU A 102 12.39 -9.67 -11.61
N GLU A 103 12.58 -9.84 -10.29
CA GLU A 103 13.75 -10.51 -9.73
C GLU A 103 13.74 -12.03 -9.99
N LEU A 104 12.56 -12.67 -9.93
CA LEU A 104 12.40 -14.09 -10.24
C LEU A 104 12.62 -14.39 -11.72
N LEU A 105 12.14 -13.52 -12.60
CA LEU A 105 12.22 -13.68 -14.06
C LEU A 105 13.61 -13.35 -14.64
N LYS A 106 14.44 -12.61 -13.89
CA LYS A 106 15.78 -12.18 -14.33
C LYS A 106 16.70 -13.36 -14.70
N ASN A 107 16.55 -14.50 -14.02
CA ASN A 107 17.42 -15.67 -14.21
C ASN A 107 16.89 -16.70 -15.22
N LYS A 108 15.73 -16.47 -15.85
CA LYS A 108 15.10 -17.39 -16.85
C LYS A 108 15.16 -18.87 -16.46
N GLN A 109 15.02 -19.18 -15.16
CA GLN A 109 15.08 -20.55 -14.67
C GLN A 109 13.74 -21.23 -14.91
N THR A 110 13.75 -22.47 -15.40
CA THR A 110 12.52 -23.26 -15.63
C THR A 110 11.85 -23.65 -14.31
N ASN A 111 12.61 -23.69 -13.21
CA ASN A 111 12.09 -23.96 -11.87
C ASN A 111 12.19 -22.68 -11.00
N VAL A 112 11.02 -22.14 -10.64
CA VAL A 112 10.86 -20.92 -9.81
C VAL A 112 11.45 -21.10 -8.41
N ILE A 113 11.55 -22.33 -7.91
CA ILE A 113 12.17 -22.61 -6.62
C ILE A 113 13.67 -22.26 -6.66
N ASN A 114 14.34 -22.53 -7.78
CA ASN A 114 15.76 -22.26 -7.93
C ASN A 114 16.06 -20.76 -8.03
N SER A 115 15.11 -19.93 -8.46
CA SER A 115 15.32 -18.48 -8.53
C SER A 115 15.26 -17.80 -7.16
N LEU A 116 14.78 -18.48 -6.12
CA LEU A 116 14.81 -17.99 -4.73
C LEU A 116 16.21 -18.12 -4.10
N ALA A 117 17.08 -18.96 -4.68
CA ALA A 117 18.43 -19.15 -4.19
C ALA A 117 19.23 -17.84 -4.25
N GLY A 118 19.76 -17.40 -3.10
CA GLY A 118 20.54 -16.17 -2.98
C GLY A 118 19.72 -14.87 -3.01
N LYS A 119 18.38 -14.93 -3.17
CA LYS A 119 17.48 -13.77 -3.10
C LYS A 119 16.94 -13.52 -1.70
N VAL A 120 16.80 -14.58 -0.91
CA VAL A 120 16.34 -14.48 0.48
C VAL A 120 17.45 -14.94 1.42
N ALA A 121 17.81 -14.07 2.36
CA ALA A 121 18.80 -14.40 3.38
C ALA A 121 18.34 -15.60 4.22
N GLY A 122 19.20 -16.61 4.34
CA GLY A 122 18.91 -17.83 5.10
C GLY A 122 18.07 -18.87 4.36
N VAL A 123 17.76 -18.69 3.08
CA VAL A 123 17.14 -19.75 2.26
C VAL A 123 18.23 -20.52 1.52
N ASN A 124 18.27 -21.84 1.72
CA ASN A 124 19.12 -22.76 0.98
C ASN A 124 18.24 -23.62 0.08
N VAL A 125 18.53 -23.64 -1.21
CA VAL A 125 17.82 -24.45 -2.21
C VAL A 125 18.79 -25.47 -2.77
N THR A 126 18.45 -26.74 -2.64
CA THR A 126 19.22 -27.86 -3.20
C THR A 126 18.43 -28.49 -4.33
N GLN A 127 18.99 -28.46 -5.54
CA GLN A 127 18.34 -29.04 -6.72
C GLN A 127 18.55 -30.56 -6.73
N SER A 128 17.49 -31.35 -6.94
CA SER A 128 17.59 -32.81 -6.95
C SER A 128 18.02 -33.38 -8.32
N GLY A 129 18.22 -32.53 -9.33
CA GLY A 129 18.68 -32.92 -10.67
C GLY A 129 18.85 -31.73 -11.62
N GLY A 130 19.46 -31.91 -12.79
CA GLY A 130 19.74 -30.81 -13.74
C GLY A 130 18.67 -30.57 -14.82
N SER A 131 17.60 -31.36 -14.85
CA SER A 131 16.55 -31.29 -15.87
C SER A 131 15.47 -30.26 -15.53
N ALA A 132 14.82 -29.71 -16.56
CA ALA A 132 13.60 -28.91 -16.39
C ALA A 132 12.51 -29.75 -15.70
N GLY A 133 11.91 -29.23 -14.64
CA GLY A 133 10.91 -29.95 -13.84
C GLY A 133 11.51 -30.92 -12.80
N SER A 134 12.83 -30.99 -12.66
CA SER A 134 13.45 -31.66 -11.51
C SER A 134 13.01 -30.99 -10.21
N GLY A 135 12.73 -31.81 -9.20
CA GLY A 135 12.40 -31.33 -7.86
C GLY A 135 13.53 -30.51 -7.25
N SER A 136 13.16 -29.63 -6.33
CA SER A 136 14.12 -28.84 -5.55
C SER A 136 13.69 -28.84 -4.10
N THR A 137 14.63 -29.12 -3.20
CA THR A 137 14.40 -29.08 -1.76
C THR A 137 14.77 -27.70 -1.23
N ILE A 138 13.87 -27.07 -0.47
CA ILE A 138 14.12 -25.77 0.16
C ILE A 138 14.28 -25.95 1.67
N ILE A 139 15.28 -25.30 2.25
CA ILE A 139 15.51 -25.24 3.70
C ILE A 139 15.67 -23.78 4.10
N ILE A 140 14.90 -23.33 5.10
CA ILE A 140 14.93 -21.94 5.59
C ILE A 140 15.57 -21.90 6.98
N ARG A 141 16.63 -21.11 7.13
CA ARG A 141 17.43 -20.88 8.34
C ARG A 141 18.02 -22.16 8.95
N GLY A 142 18.44 -23.09 8.10
CA GLY A 142 19.01 -24.38 8.51
C GLY A 142 17.94 -25.42 8.87
N GLY A 143 18.27 -26.70 8.70
CA GLY A 143 17.36 -27.80 9.07
C GLY A 143 17.26 -27.87 10.59
N ASN A 144 16.23 -27.23 11.17
CA ASN A 144 16.06 -27.16 12.62
C ASN A 144 15.46 -28.44 13.23
N SER A 145 15.11 -29.44 12.41
CA SER A 145 14.65 -30.75 12.89
C SER A 145 15.81 -31.74 12.95
N ALA A 146 16.17 -32.17 14.16
CA ALA A 146 17.06 -33.30 14.44
C ALA A 146 16.33 -34.67 14.38
N SER A 147 15.06 -34.68 13.98
CA SER A 147 14.24 -35.89 13.87
C SER A 147 14.28 -36.44 12.45
N GLU A 148 14.70 -37.71 12.29
CA GLU A 148 14.86 -38.42 11.01
C GLU A 148 13.58 -38.56 10.16
N GLY A 149 12.42 -38.10 10.64
CA GLY A 149 11.12 -38.29 9.99
C GLY A 149 10.31 -37.01 9.75
N ARG A 150 10.90 -35.82 9.87
CA ARG A 150 10.21 -34.56 9.56
C ARG A 150 10.85 -33.85 8.38
N ASP A 151 10.04 -33.58 7.37
CA ASP A 151 10.43 -32.76 6.23
C ASP A 151 10.70 -31.33 6.71
N ASN A 152 11.94 -30.87 6.52
CA ASN A 152 12.37 -29.49 6.76
C ASN A 152 11.97 -28.56 5.60
N GLN A 153 11.05 -29.01 4.74
CA GLN A 153 10.55 -28.22 3.62
C GLN A 153 9.55 -27.17 4.12
N PRO A 154 9.57 -25.95 3.55
CA PRO A 154 8.60 -24.93 3.89
C PRO A 154 7.21 -25.32 3.38
N LEU A 155 6.19 -24.77 4.04
CA LEU A 155 4.83 -24.83 3.53
C LEU A 155 4.70 -23.95 2.28
N PHE A 156 4.19 -24.53 1.19
CA PHE A 156 3.88 -23.76 -0.01
C PHE A 156 2.43 -23.32 0.03
N VAL A 157 2.20 -22.02 -0.17
CA VAL A 157 0.85 -21.46 -0.31
C VAL A 157 0.78 -20.69 -1.61
N VAL A 158 -0.09 -21.11 -2.52
CA VAL A 158 -0.34 -20.47 -3.81
C VAL A 158 -1.79 -20.00 -3.83
N ASP A 159 -2.01 -18.69 -3.98
CA ASP A 159 -3.35 -18.08 -4.01
C ASP A 159 -4.24 -18.48 -2.81
N GLY A 160 -3.62 -18.70 -1.64
CA GLY A 160 -4.31 -19.10 -0.41
C GLY A 160 -4.53 -20.62 -0.23
N ILE A 161 -4.06 -21.44 -1.18
CA ILE A 161 -4.17 -22.91 -1.13
C ILE A 161 -2.83 -23.53 -0.74
N ILE A 162 -2.86 -24.48 0.20
CA ILE A 162 -1.68 -25.22 0.68
C ILE A 162 -1.33 -26.35 -0.29
N TYR A 163 -0.04 -26.47 -0.62
CA TYR A 163 0.57 -27.55 -1.41
C TYR A 163 1.65 -28.30 -0.64
#